data_AF-E1QKD2-F1
#
_entry.id   AF-E1QKD2-F1
#
_cell.length_a   1.000
_cell.length_b   1.000
_cell.length_c   1.000
_cell.angle_alpha   90.00
_cell.angle_beta   90.00
_cell.angle_gamma   90.00
#
_symmetry.space_group_name_H-M   'P 1'
#
loop_
_entity.id
_entity.type
_entity.pdbx_description
1 polymer ?
#
loop_
_entity_poly.entity_id
_entity_poly.type
_entity_poly.pdbx_seq_one_letter_code
_entity_poly.pdbx_strand_id
1 'polypeptide(L)'
;MDRAKTLQAIATALDAGPTAALAACAEALMRLRPMAADGAQRLCRPLLAAGLGAAALLERLESLAVRQACLGCATCCQASSPTLYLADLALLGPDGPGRGHFYTLRAGEMVSSARLGSRQALVAELIKIREAPGGGCVFLEPGGGCAIYDRRPLQCRNLECWSGRDASTLALKPRLGRAEILCDDDTALTLAAEYDVKLPAAELTQALEQAKAGSQVAAAAALQMIELDHRLRGAISRRYGYDAPALELIIGRAAQVVARAHGLALGLDRLGRPRLERLHFGPA
;
A
#
# COMPACT_ATOMS: atom_id res chain seq x y z
N MET A 1 15.64 -20.34 -17.72
CA MET A 1 16.22 -19.32 -18.61
C MET A 1 17.46 -19.91 -19.25
N ASP A 2 17.65 -19.75 -20.56
CA ASP A 2 18.88 -20.18 -21.24
C ASP A 2 19.99 -19.17 -20.97
N ARG A 3 21.01 -19.60 -20.21
CA ARG A 3 22.13 -18.76 -19.79
C ARG A 3 22.99 -18.31 -20.96
N ALA A 4 23.26 -19.18 -21.93
CA ALA A 4 24.11 -18.87 -23.09
C ALA A 4 23.42 -17.83 -23.99
N LYS A 5 22.12 -18.01 -24.25
CA LYS A 5 21.32 -17.04 -25.00
C LYS A 5 21.27 -15.67 -24.30
N THR A 6 21.12 -15.68 -22.97
CA THR A 6 21.09 -14.44 -22.18
C THR A 6 22.44 -13.72 -22.21
N LEU A 7 23.54 -14.46 -22.07
CA LEU A 7 24.89 -13.92 -22.18
C LEU A 7 25.13 -13.25 -23.54
N GLN A 8 24.77 -13.93 -24.62
CA GLN A 8 24.90 -13.39 -25.98
C GLN A 8 24.06 -12.11 -26.17
N ALA A 9 22.83 -12.09 -25.65
CA ALA A 9 21.97 -10.92 -25.73
C ALA A 9 22.56 -9.72 -24.98
N ILE A 10 23.12 -9.93 -23.78
CA ILE A 10 23.81 -8.87 -23.03
C ILE A 10 25.05 -8.38 -23.79
N ALA A 11 25.86 -9.28 -24.36
CA ALA A 11 27.05 -8.91 -25.12
C ALA A 11 26.71 -8.03 -26.33
N THR A 12 25.77 -8.47 -27.16
CA THR A 12 25.29 -7.68 -28.31
C THR A 12 24.70 -6.33 -27.89
N ALA A 13 24.00 -6.29 -26.76
CA ALA A 13 23.42 -5.05 -26.24
C ALA A 13 24.48 -4.06 -25.71
N LEU A 14 25.60 -4.54 -25.16
CA LEU A 14 26.72 -3.68 -24.77
C LEU A 14 27.34 -2.99 -25.98
N ASP A 15 27.53 -3.72 -27.09
CA ASP A 15 28.06 -3.17 -28.34
C ASP A 15 27.12 -2.13 -28.97
N ALA A 16 25.81 -2.33 -28.80
CA ALA A 16 24.78 -1.40 -29.29
C ALA A 16 24.63 -0.13 -28.44
N GLY A 17 25.29 -0.05 -27.28
CA GLY A 17 25.34 1.14 -26.44
C GLY A 17 24.51 1.07 -25.14
N PRO A 18 24.59 2.13 -24.30
CA PRO A 18 24.17 2.08 -22.90
C PRO A 18 22.67 1.84 -22.70
N THR A 19 21.83 2.37 -23.59
CA THR A 19 20.37 2.18 -23.53
C THR A 19 19.98 0.73 -23.80
N ALA A 20 20.58 0.12 -24.83
CA ALA A 20 20.34 -1.28 -25.17
C ALA A 20 20.85 -2.21 -24.06
N ALA A 21 22.05 -1.94 -23.54
CA ALA A 21 22.64 -2.68 -22.43
C ALA A 21 21.74 -2.66 -21.18
N LEU A 22 21.20 -1.48 -20.83
CA LEU A 22 20.27 -1.34 -19.70
C LEU A 22 19.00 -2.14 -19.90
N ALA A 23 18.40 -2.09 -21.09
CA ALA A 23 17.19 -2.84 -21.40
C ALA A 23 17.43 -4.36 -21.31
N ALA A 24 18.51 -4.86 -21.91
CA ALA A 24 18.85 -6.28 -21.90
C ALA A 24 19.15 -6.80 -20.48
N CYS A 25 19.89 -6.04 -19.67
CA CYS A 25 20.17 -6.40 -18.28
C CYS A 25 18.89 -6.40 -17.43
N ALA A 26 18.02 -5.39 -17.60
CA ALA A 26 16.76 -5.31 -16.88
C ALA A 26 15.83 -6.48 -17.24
N GLU A 27 15.71 -6.82 -18.53
CA GLU A 27 14.92 -7.97 -18.99
C GLU A 27 15.47 -9.30 -18.44
N ALA A 28 16.79 -9.49 -18.47
CA ALA A 28 17.43 -10.66 -17.88
C ALA A 28 17.13 -10.78 -16.38
N LEU A 29 17.24 -9.67 -15.63
CA LEU A 29 16.95 -9.66 -14.20
C LEU A 29 15.48 -9.93 -13.90
N MET A 30 14.54 -9.36 -14.66
CA MET A 30 13.10 -9.62 -14.49
C MET A 30 12.73 -11.08 -14.74
N ARG A 31 13.39 -11.74 -15.71
CA ARG A 31 13.22 -13.19 -15.95
C ARG A 31 13.73 -14.04 -14.79
N LEU A 32 14.82 -13.62 -14.16
CA LEU A 32 15.40 -14.30 -13.02
C LEU A 32 14.65 -14.03 -11.71
N ARG A 33 14.07 -12.84 -11.57
CA ARG A 33 13.44 -12.35 -10.35
C ARG A 33 12.27 -11.43 -10.70
N PRO A 34 11.01 -11.86 -10.48
CA PRO A 34 9.84 -11.04 -10.75
C PRO A 34 9.92 -9.66 -10.09
N MET A 35 9.93 -8.61 -10.93
CA MET A 35 9.93 -7.22 -10.48
C MET A 35 9.43 -6.28 -11.58
N ALA A 36 9.18 -5.02 -11.23
CA ALA A 36 8.85 -3.99 -12.21
C ALA A 36 10.08 -3.57 -13.03
N ALA A 37 9.86 -3.15 -14.27
CA ALA A 37 10.94 -2.82 -15.21
C ALA A 37 11.81 -1.66 -14.73
N ASP A 38 11.21 -0.61 -14.16
CA ASP A 38 11.91 0.51 -13.55
C ASP A 38 12.79 0.07 -12.36
N GLY A 39 12.30 -0.87 -11.56
CA GLY A 39 13.05 -1.51 -10.48
C GLY A 39 14.25 -2.30 -10.98
N ALA A 40 14.09 -3.07 -12.07
CA ALA A 40 15.18 -3.81 -12.68
C ALA A 40 16.25 -2.87 -13.28
N GLN A 41 15.82 -1.83 -14.00
CA GLN A 41 16.71 -0.81 -14.54
C GLN A 41 17.51 -0.11 -13.44
N ARG A 42 16.85 0.23 -12.33
CA ARG A 42 17.50 0.86 -11.16
C ARG A 42 18.66 0.01 -10.63
N LEU A 43 18.48 -1.30 -10.54
CA LEU A 43 19.53 -2.23 -10.08
C LEU A 43 20.64 -2.41 -11.12
N CYS A 44 20.31 -2.34 -12.41
CA CYS A 44 21.29 -2.55 -13.50
C CYS A 44 22.17 -1.33 -13.78
N ARG A 45 21.66 -0.11 -13.60
CA ARG A 45 22.42 1.15 -13.82
C ARG A 45 23.79 1.18 -13.13
N PRO A 46 23.92 0.93 -11.82
CA PRO A 46 25.23 0.95 -11.16
C PRO A 46 26.15 -0.17 -11.65
N LEU A 47 25.62 -1.34 -12.04
CA LEU A 47 26.42 -2.44 -12.59
C LEU A 47 27.02 -2.08 -13.96
N LEU A 48 26.23 -1.42 -14.81
CA LEU A 48 26.69 -0.94 -16.12
C LEU A 48 27.67 0.22 -15.98
N ALA A 49 27.45 1.13 -15.03
CA ALA A 49 28.37 2.23 -14.73
C ALA A 49 29.75 1.74 -14.26
N ALA A 50 29.82 0.53 -13.69
CA ALA A 50 31.09 -0.11 -13.30
C ALA A 50 31.88 -0.68 -14.50
N GLY A 51 31.38 -0.57 -15.73
CA GLY A 51 32.10 -1.00 -16.94
C GLY A 51 32.30 -2.52 -17.05
N LEU A 52 31.41 -3.31 -16.45
CA LEU A 52 31.49 -4.77 -16.45
C LEU A 52 31.22 -5.36 -17.84
N GLY A 53 32.00 -6.36 -18.24
CA GLY A 53 31.70 -7.18 -19.42
C GLY A 53 30.48 -8.08 -19.23
N ALA A 54 29.94 -8.62 -20.33
CA ALA A 54 28.66 -9.37 -20.34
C ALA A 54 28.62 -10.55 -19.34
N ALA A 55 29.70 -11.32 -19.23
CA ALA A 55 29.77 -12.46 -18.30
C ALA A 55 29.69 -12.01 -16.84
N ALA A 56 30.47 -10.99 -16.47
CA ALA A 56 30.46 -10.42 -15.14
C ALA A 56 29.10 -9.76 -14.80
N LEU A 57 28.47 -9.09 -15.76
CA LEU A 57 27.11 -8.58 -15.58
C LEU A 57 26.13 -9.71 -15.28
N LEU A 58 26.11 -10.77 -16.10
CA LEU A 58 25.20 -11.89 -15.89
C LEU A 58 25.38 -12.54 -14.52
N GLU A 59 26.62 -12.77 -14.08
CA GLU A 59 26.91 -13.28 -12.73
C GLU A 59 26.38 -12.36 -11.62
N ARG A 60 26.50 -11.04 -11.78
CA ARG A 60 25.93 -10.08 -10.83
C ARG A 60 24.40 -10.13 -10.83
N LEU A 61 23.76 -10.26 -11.99
CA LEU A 61 22.30 -10.39 -12.09
C LEU A 61 21.81 -11.69 -11.45
N GLU A 62 22.48 -12.82 -11.71
CA GLU A 62 22.22 -14.12 -11.09
C GLU A 62 22.37 -14.03 -9.55
N SER A 63 23.42 -13.36 -9.08
CA SER A 63 23.64 -13.12 -7.65
C SER A 63 22.53 -12.27 -7.02
N LEU A 64 22.09 -11.19 -7.69
CA LEU A 64 20.96 -10.37 -7.22
C LEU A 64 19.66 -11.17 -7.18
N ALA A 65 19.43 -12.02 -8.18
CA ALA A 65 18.21 -12.78 -8.33
C ALA A 65 17.94 -13.69 -7.13
N VAL A 66 18.98 -14.34 -6.60
CA VAL A 66 18.86 -15.32 -5.51
C VAL A 66 18.88 -14.72 -4.10
N ARG A 67 19.10 -13.41 -3.95
CA ARG A 67 19.14 -12.77 -2.61
C ARG A 67 17.78 -12.83 -1.92
N GLN A 68 17.73 -13.40 -0.73
CA GLN A 68 16.55 -13.40 0.13
C GLN A 68 16.42 -12.12 0.96
N ALA A 69 16.56 -10.97 0.29
CA ALA A 69 16.45 -9.67 0.92
C ALA A 69 15.86 -8.64 -0.05
N CYS A 70 15.39 -7.51 0.49
CA CYS A 70 14.99 -6.37 -0.31
C CYS A 70 16.19 -5.78 -1.07
N LEU A 71 16.08 -5.70 -2.40
CA LEU A 71 17.13 -5.15 -3.27
C LEU A 71 17.09 -3.61 -3.37
N GLY A 72 16.09 -2.95 -2.81
CA GLY A 72 15.88 -1.51 -3.04
C GLY A 72 15.33 -1.18 -4.43
N CYS A 73 14.69 -2.15 -5.11
CA CYS A 73 14.13 -1.98 -6.44
C CYS A 73 12.82 -1.16 -6.50
N ALA A 74 12.28 -0.73 -5.36
CA ALA A 74 11.00 0.00 -5.23
C ALA A 74 9.73 -0.75 -5.68
N THR A 75 9.81 -1.91 -6.33
CA THR A 75 8.64 -2.63 -6.90
C THR A 75 7.52 -2.86 -5.89
N CYS A 76 7.82 -3.33 -4.68
CA CYS A 76 6.77 -3.53 -3.67
C CYS A 76 6.28 -2.20 -3.09
N CYS A 77 7.16 -1.23 -2.92
CA CYS A 77 6.85 0.07 -2.35
C CYS A 77 5.91 0.88 -3.24
N GLN A 78 6.03 0.78 -4.57
CA GLN A 78 5.12 1.43 -5.51
C GLN A 78 3.75 0.76 -5.54
N ALA A 79 3.70 -0.57 -5.35
CA ALA A 79 2.45 -1.31 -5.41
C ALA A 79 1.54 -1.02 -4.21
N SER A 80 2.07 -1.04 -2.99
CA SER A 80 1.33 -0.69 -1.77
C SER A 80 2.26 -0.49 -0.58
N SER A 81 1.80 0.23 0.43
CA SER A 81 2.48 0.31 1.72
C SER A 81 2.20 -0.93 2.60
N PRO A 82 3.08 -1.24 3.57
CA PRO A 82 2.89 -2.36 4.47
C PRO A 82 1.84 -2.08 5.55
N THR A 83 1.26 -3.18 6.03
CA THR A 83 0.51 -3.29 7.28
C THR A 83 1.43 -3.71 8.42
N LEU A 84 1.12 -3.29 9.63
CA LEU A 84 1.98 -3.44 10.80
C LEU A 84 1.66 -4.70 11.61
N TYR A 85 2.67 -5.18 12.31
CA TYR A 85 2.60 -6.24 13.31
C TYR A 85 2.93 -5.66 14.68
N LEU A 86 2.60 -6.36 15.76
CA LEU A 86 2.87 -5.87 17.11
C LEU A 86 4.34 -5.48 17.33
N ALA A 87 5.26 -6.21 16.68
CA ALA A 87 6.70 -5.91 16.68
C ALA A 87 7.08 -4.54 16.04
N ASP A 88 6.15 -3.89 15.35
CA ASP A 88 6.32 -2.60 14.70
C ASP A 88 5.80 -1.43 15.56
N LEU A 89 5.33 -1.67 16.80
CA LEU A 89 4.81 -0.63 17.71
C LEU A 89 5.77 0.55 17.88
N ALA A 90 7.08 0.27 17.94
CA ALA A 90 8.11 1.30 18.08
C ALA A 90 8.13 2.33 16.93
N LEU A 91 7.58 2.00 15.76
CA LEU A 91 7.47 2.96 14.63
C LEU A 91 6.50 4.11 14.91
N LEU A 92 5.65 3.99 15.91
CA LEU A 92 4.72 5.03 16.32
C LEU A 92 5.29 5.93 17.43
N GLY A 93 6.40 5.53 18.04
CA GLY A 93 7.06 6.25 19.14
C GLY A 93 7.97 7.40 18.67
N PRO A 94 8.70 8.05 19.61
CA PRO A 94 9.57 9.19 19.33
C PRO A 94 10.70 8.89 18.33
N ASP A 95 11.21 7.66 18.35
CA ASP A 95 12.21 7.17 17.41
C ASP A 95 11.59 6.59 16.13
N GLY A 96 10.28 6.67 15.97
CA GLY A 96 9.58 6.24 14.78
C GLY A 96 9.39 7.38 13.78
N PRO A 97 8.86 7.10 12.58
CA PRO A 97 8.28 8.16 11.74
C PRO A 97 7.13 8.90 12.45
N GLY A 98 6.51 8.29 13.47
CA GLY A 98 5.47 8.92 14.26
C GLY A 98 4.05 8.65 13.75
N ARG A 99 3.08 8.82 14.65
CA ARG A 99 1.67 8.39 14.49
C ARG A 99 0.99 8.95 13.24
N GLY A 100 1.36 10.16 12.81
CA GLY A 100 0.81 10.82 11.63
C GLY A 100 1.05 10.07 10.31
N HIS A 101 1.95 9.08 10.27
CA HIS A 101 2.24 8.28 9.08
C HIS A 101 1.40 7.00 8.94
N PHE A 102 0.48 6.76 9.87
CA PHE A 102 -0.32 5.54 9.92
C PHE A 102 -1.81 5.86 9.91
N TYR A 103 -2.59 4.85 9.53
CA TYR A 103 -4.04 4.89 9.61
C TYR A 103 -4.59 3.49 9.87
N THR A 104 -5.84 3.44 10.33
CA THR A 104 -6.54 2.18 10.58
C THR A 104 -7.39 1.79 9.38
N LEU A 105 -7.23 0.54 8.94
CA LEU A 105 -8.21 -0.18 8.14
C LEU A 105 -9.08 -0.98 9.12
N ARG A 106 -10.37 -0.70 9.17
CA ARG A 106 -11.29 -1.29 10.15
C ARG A 106 -11.75 -2.68 9.71
N ALA A 107 -12.13 -3.51 10.69
CA ALA A 107 -12.79 -4.78 10.41
C ALA A 107 -14.06 -4.56 9.58
N GLY A 108 -14.26 -5.37 8.54
CA GLY A 108 -15.35 -5.25 7.58
C GLY A 108 -15.04 -4.36 6.36
N GLU A 109 -13.96 -3.57 6.36
CA GLU A 109 -13.58 -2.80 5.16
C GLU A 109 -13.12 -3.71 4.01
N MET A 110 -13.54 -3.40 2.79
CA MET A 110 -13.06 -4.05 1.57
C MET A 110 -11.71 -3.48 1.12
N VAL A 111 -10.68 -4.32 1.06
CA VAL A 111 -9.31 -3.92 0.68
C VAL A 111 -8.77 -4.75 -0.48
N SER A 112 -7.94 -4.14 -1.32
CA SER A 112 -7.22 -4.84 -2.38
C SER A 112 -5.98 -5.54 -1.82
N SER A 113 -5.86 -6.84 -2.04
CA SER A 113 -4.67 -7.61 -1.68
C SER A 113 -3.75 -7.74 -2.88
N ALA A 114 -2.62 -7.04 -2.86
CA ALA A 114 -1.58 -7.20 -3.89
C ALA A 114 -1.01 -8.63 -3.94
N ARG A 115 -1.14 -9.40 -2.85
CA ARG A 115 -0.74 -10.82 -2.78
C ARG A 115 -1.76 -11.73 -3.48
N LEU A 116 -3.04 -11.54 -3.22
CA LEU A 116 -4.09 -12.41 -3.76
C LEU A 116 -4.57 -11.98 -5.15
N GLY A 117 -4.24 -10.77 -5.58
CA GLY A 117 -4.76 -10.19 -6.83
C GLY A 117 -6.27 -9.92 -6.79
N SER A 118 -6.87 -9.94 -5.59
CA SER A 118 -8.32 -9.81 -5.38
C SER A 118 -8.63 -8.85 -4.24
N ARG A 119 -9.90 -8.41 -4.17
CA ARG A 119 -10.42 -7.65 -3.04
C ARG A 119 -11.01 -8.59 -2.01
N GLN A 120 -10.82 -8.28 -0.73
CA GLN A 120 -11.40 -9.05 0.37
C GLN A 120 -11.85 -8.11 1.50
N ALA A 121 -12.93 -8.49 2.18
CA ALA A 121 -13.33 -7.84 3.43
C ALA A 121 -12.36 -8.25 4.54
N LEU A 122 -11.95 -7.28 5.35
CA LEU A 122 -11.10 -7.55 6.50
C LEU A 122 -11.88 -8.23 7.62
N VAL A 123 -11.35 -9.34 8.14
CA VAL A 123 -11.92 -10.02 9.32
C VAL A 123 -11.59 -9.28 10.61
N ALA A 124 -10.41 -8.66 10.66
CA ALA A 124 -9.91 -7.86 11.78
C ALA A 124 -9.28 -6.58 11.25
N GLU A 125 -9.18 -5.57 12.10
CA GLU A 125 -8.52 -4.32 11.74
C GLU A 125 -7.03 -4.52 11.43
N LEU A 126 -6.48 -3.61 10.63
CA LEU A 126 -5.06 -3.54 10.30
C LEU A 126 -4.58 -2.10 10.40
N ILE A 127 -3.43 -1.90 11.03
CA ILE A 127 -2.73 -0.62 11.00
C ILE A 127 -1.83 -0.60 9.76
N LYS A 128 -1.94 0.43 8.93
CA LYS A 128 -1.23 0.52 7.65
C LYS A 128 -0.44 1.82 7.56
N ILE A 129 0.74 1.77 6.96
CA ILE A 129 1.50 2.95 6.58
C ILE A 129 0.73 3.73 5.51
N ARG A 130 0.78 5.07 5.56
CA ARG A 130 0.18 5.93 4.54
C ARG A 130 0.77 5.70 3.15
N GLU A 131 -0.08 5.90 2.17
CA GLU A 131 0.33 5.91 0.76
C GLU A 131 0.45 7.37 0.30
N ALA A 132 1.39 7.62 -0.61
CA ALA A 132 1.57 8.94 -1.21
C ALA A 132 0.40 9.26 -2.15
N PRO A 133 0.15 10.55 -2.46
CA PRO A 133 -0.73 10.93 -3.56
C PRO A 133 -0.27 10.25 -4.86
N GLY A 134 -1.18 9.53 -5.53
CA GLY A 134 -0.86 8.72 -6.71
C GLY A 134 -0.54 7.25 -6.41
N GLY A 135 -0.49 6.84 -5.14
CA GLY A 135 -0.27 5.46 -4.71
C GLY A 135 1.15 5.20 -4.22
N GLY A 136 1.38 3.98 -3.77
CA GLY A 136 2.67 3.55 -3.21
C GLY A 136 2.95 4.11 -1.82
N CYS A 137 3.93 3.54 -1.13
CA CYS A 137 4.33 3.87 0.23
C CYS A 137 4.84 5.31 0.33
N VAL A 138 4.38 6.06 1.35
CA VAL A 138 4.82 7.45 1.59
C VAL A 138 6.33 7.58 1.88
N PHE A 139 7.00 6.50 2.29
CA PHE A 139 8.44 6.47 2.52
C PHE A 139 9.26 6.06 1.30
N LEU A 140 8.64 5.87 0.14
CA LEU A 140 9.34 5.67 -1.12
C LEU A 140 9.87 7.01 -1.62
N GLU A 141 11.18 7.09 -1.83
CA GLU A 141 11.80 8.32 -2.34
C GLU A 141 11.67 8.41 -3.88
N PRO A 142 11.60 9.62 -4.47
CA PRO A 142 11.46 9.82 -5.92
C PRO A 142 12.56 9.12 -6.74
N GLY A 143 13.77 9.09 -6.19
CA GLY A 143 14.93 8.42 -6.76
C GLY A 143 15.01 6.94 -6.48
N GLY A 144 13.96 6.30 -5.93
CA GLY A 144 13.98 4.94 -5.39
C GLY A 144 14.76 4.85 -4.08
N GLY A 145 14.31 3.98 -3.19
CA GLY A 145 14.86 3.92 -1.83
C GLY A 145 13.75 3.89 -0.79
N CYS A 146 14.12 3.80 0.47
CA CYS A 146 13.17 3.84 1.58
C CYS A 146 13.72 4.76 2.65
N ALA A 147 13.01 5.85 2.92
CA ALA A 147 13.40 6.83 3.94
C ALA A 147 13.49 6.23 5.35
N ILE A 148 12.89 5.06 5.58
CA ILE A 148 12.95 4.32 6.85
C ILE A 148 13.60 2.94 6.68
N TYR A 149 14.54 2.76 5.74
CA TYR A 149 15.09 1.44 5.38
C TYR A 149 15.53 0.59 6.58
N ASP A 150 16.26 1.19 7.53
CA ASP A 150 16.75 0.48 8.72
C ASP A 150 15.66 0.21 9.76
N ARG A 151 14.55 0.97 9.69
CA ARG A 151 13.37 0.85 10.55
C ARG A 151 12.16 0.30 9.80
N ARG A 152 12.38 -0.47 8.73
CA ARG A 152 11.27 -0.98 7.92
C ARG A 152 10.36 -1.92 8.73
N PRO A 153 9.04 -1.86 8.51
CA PRO A 153 8.10 -2.76 9.16
C PRO A 153 8.42 -4.24 8.94
N LEU A 154 7.93 -5.09 9.84
CA LEU A 154 8.11 -6.53 9.79
C LEU A 154 7.66 -7.10 8.44
N GLN A 155 6.55 -6.59 7.89
CA GLN A 155 6.10 -6.99 6.57
C GLN A 155 7.13 -6.68 5.48
N CYS A 156 7.72 -5.48 5.46
CA CYS A 156 8.73 -5.12 4.46
C CYS A 156 10.00 -5.97 4.59
N ARG A 157 10.35 -6.43 5.80
CA ARG A 157 11.52 -7.28 6.06
C ARG A 157 11.31 -8.73 5.58
N ASN A 158 10.07 -9.22 5.62
CA ASN A 158 9.75 -10.63 5.36
C ASN A 158 8.95 -10.86 4.06
N LEU A 159 8.47 -9.81 3.39
CA LEU A 159 7.72 -9.95 2.16
C LEU A 159 8.66 -10.34 1.02
N GLU A 160 8.49 -11.56 0.52
CA GLU A 160 9.22 -12.04 -0.64
C GLU A 160 8.57 -11.53 -1.92
N CYS A 161 8.73 -10.23 -2.22
CA CYS A 161 8.15 -9.64 -3.43
C CYS A 161 8.68 -10.29 -4.73
N TRP A 162 9.75 -11.08 -4.62
CA TRP A 162 10.40 -11.87 -5.67
C TRP A 162 9.90 -13.32 -5.79
N SER A 163 9.09 -13.81 -4.85
CA SER A 163 8.60 -15.20 -4.80
C SER A 163 7.08 -15.24 -4.67
N GLY A 164 6.36 -14.67 -5.65
CA GLY A 164 4.90 -14.64 -5.61
C GLY A 164 4.29 -13.86 -4.42
N ARG A 165 5.09 -12.99 -3.77
CA ARG A 165 4.72 -12.27 -2.54
C ARG A 165 4.39 -13.22 -1.39
N ASP A 166 5.14 -14.32 -1.24
CA ASP A 166 5.00 -15.13 -0.05
C ASP A 166 5.31 -14.33 1.22
N ALA A 167 4.51 -14.58 2.23
CA ALA A 167 4.57 -13.99 3.55
C ALA A 167 4.07 -15.02 4.59
N SER A 168 4.22 -16.31 4.30
CA SER A 168 3.85 -17.44 5.17
C SER A 168 4.46 -17.30 6.57
N THR A 169 5.70 -16.80 6.63
CA THR A 169 6.42 -16.48 7.88
C THR A 169 5.72 -15.45 8.76
N LEU A 170 4.81 -14.65 8.19
CA LEU A 170 4.02 -13.65 8.90
C LEU A 170 2.64 -14.15 9.34
N ALA A 171 2.15 -15.28 8.83
CA ALA A 171 0.76 -15.70 9.01
C ALA A 171 0.35 -15.85 10.48
N LEU A 172 1.27 -16.28 11.35
CA LEU A 172 1.04 -16.47 12.79
C LEU A 172 1.54 -15.30 13.65
N LYS A 173 2.06 -14.22 13.04
CA LYS A 173 2.56 -13.08 13.79
C LYS A 173 1.38 -12.17 14.20
N PRO A 174 1.32 -11.70 15.46
CA PRO A 174 0.23 -10.84 15.91
C PRO A 174 0.25 -9.51 15.16
N ARG A 175 -0.91 -9.09 14.67
CA ARG A 175 -1.12 -7.77 14.06
C ARG A 175 -1.11 -6.69 15.13
N LEU A 176 -0.65 -5.51 14.76
CA LEU A 176 -0.78 -4.33 15.60
C LEU A 176 -2.20 -3.79 15.46
N GLY A 177 -2.90 -3.52 16.56
CA GLY A 177 -4.22 -2.92 16.59
C GLY A 177 -4.24 -1.55 17.26
N ARG A 178 -5.42 -0.93 17.27
CA ARG A 178 -5.70 0.33 17.96
C ARG A 178 -5.57 0.17 19.48
N ALA A 179 -5.86 -1.01 20.02
CA ALA A 179 -5.75 -1.29 21.45
C ALA A 179 -4.32 -1.04 21.97
N GLU A 180 -3.30 -1.50 21.25
CA GLU A 180 -1.90 -1.30 21.64
C GLU A 180 -1.40 0.11 21.30
N ILE A 181 -1.93 0.74 20.25
CA ILE A 181 -1.51 2.08 19.82
C ILE A 181 -2.09 3.17 20.73
N LEU A 182 -3.31 2.97 21.21
CA LEU A 182 -4.09 3.96 21.97
C LEU A 182 -4.15 3.60 23.46
N CYS A 183 -3.29 2.70 23.95
CA CYS A 183 -3.33 2.23 25.35
C CYS A 183 -3.18 3.36 26.38
N ASP A 184 -2.54 4.47 26.00
CA ASP A 184 -2.34 5.65 26.85
C ASP A 184 -3.40 6.76 26.60
N ASP A 185 -4.43 6.49 25.78
CA ASP A 185 -5.52 7.43 25.46
C ASP A 185 -6.89 6.73 25.51
N ASP A 186 -7.45 6.63 26.72
CA ASP A 186 -8.78 6.05 26.98
C ASP A 186 -9.90 6.73 26.21
N THR A 187 -9.76 8.04 25.93
CA THR A 187 -10.75 8.80 25.16
C THR A 187 -10.74 8.32 23.71
N ALA A 188 -9.57 8.20 23.10
CA ALA A 188 -9.44 7.68 21.74
C ALA A 188 -9.93 6.22 21.62
N LEU A 189 -9.61 5.36 22.59
CA LEU A 189 -10.12 3.98 22.62
C LEU A 189 -11.65 3.92 22.68
N THR A 190 -12.25 4.71 23.57
CA THR A 190 -13.70 4.78 23.69
C THR A 190 -14.35 5.31 22.41
N LEU A 191 -13.79 6.37 21.83
CA LEU A 191 -14.25 6.93 20.57
C LEU A 191 -14.14 5.92 19.41
N ALA A 192 -13.03 5.19 19.33
CA ALA A 192 -12.83 4.14 18.34
C ALA A 192 -13.94 3.08 18.41
N ALA A 193 -14.24 2.57 19.60
CA ALA A 193 -15.29 1.58 19.82
C ALA A 193 -16.69 2.12 19.52
N GLU A 194 -17.03 3.32 20.00
CA GLU A 194 -18.33 3.95 19.70
C GLU A 194 -18.51 4.23 18.21
N TYR A 195 -17.44 4.64 17.53
CA TYR A 195 -17.45 4.90 16.10
C TYR A 195 -17.74 3.62 15.30
N ASP A 196 -17.16 2.49 15.72
CA ASP A 196 -17.41 1.21 15.07
C ASP A 196 -18.86 0.75 15.20
N VAL A 197 -19.52 1.05 16.32
CA VAL A 197 -20.96 0.80 16.52
C VAL A 197 -21.83 1.73 15.68
N LYS A 198 -21.51 3.03 15.66
CA LYS A 198 -22.32 4.04 14.97
C LYS A 198 -22.19 3.99 13.45
N LEU A 199 -21.04 3.58 12.95
CA LEU A 199 -20.77 3.50 11.52
C LEU A 199 -20.01 2.21 11.20
N PRO A 200 -20.66 1.04 11.24
CA PRO A 200 -19.99 -0.24 10.97
C PRO A 200 -19.38 -0.28 9.57
N ALA A 201 -18.10 -0.61 9.48
CA ALA A 201 -17.39 -0.65 8.20
C ALA A 201 -17.91 -1.73 7.24
N ALA A 202 -18.42 -2.85 7.78
CA ALA A 202 -19.06 -3.90 6.99
C ALA A 202 -20.35 -3.41 6.31
N GLU A 203 -21.19 -2.66 7.03
CA GLU A 203 -22.43 -2.08 6.49
C GLU A 203 -22.13 -1.03 5.42
N LEU A 204 -21.15 -0.16 5.66
CA LEU A 204 -20.70 0.82 4.66
C LEU A 204 -20.20 0.09 3.40
N THR A 205 -19.37 -0.94 3.57
CA THR A 205 -18.84 -1.75 2.47
C THR A 205 -19.97 -2.38 1.65
N GLN A 206 -20.96 -2.97 2.32
CA GLN A 206 -22.12 -3.59 1.66
C GLN A 206 -22.94 -2.55 0.90
N ALA A 207 -23.24 -1.41 1.52
CA ALA A 207 -23.98 -0.33 0.89
C ALA A 207 -23.25 0.21 -0.35
N LEU A 208 -21.93 0.41 -0.27
CA LEU A 208 -21.11 0.87 -1.39
C LEU A 208 -21.04 -0.14 -2.54
N GLU A 209 -20.87 -1.44 -2.28
CA GLU A 209 -20.88 -2.46 -3.33
C GLU A 209 -22.24 -2.55 -4.04
N GLN A 210 -23.35 -2.49 -3.30
CA GLN A 210 -24.69 -2.48 -3.89
C GLN A 210 -24.99 -1.18 -4.64
N ALA A 211 -24.55 -0.03 -4.12
CA ALA A 211 -24.63 1.25 -4.81
C ALA A 211 -23.85 1.21 -6.12
N LYS A 212 -22.63 0.65 -6.09
CA LYS A 212 -21.83 0.41 -7.29
C LYS A 212 -22.55 -0.51 -8.27
N ALA A 213 -23.26 -1.53 -7.81
CA ALA A 213 -24.09 -2.40 -8.66
C ALA A 213 -25.35 -1.73 -9.23
N GLY A 214 -25.70 -0.52 -8.77
CA GLY A 214 -26.81 0.30 -9.30
C GLY A 214 -28.02 0.46 -8.36
N SER A 215 -27.95 -0.07 -7.13
CA SER A 215 -29.02 0.07 -6.14
C SER A 215 -29.12 1.51 -5.63
N GLN A 216 -30.22 2.19 -5.94
CA GLN A 216 -30.47 3.55 -5.46
C GLN A 216 -30.73 3.60 -3.95
N VAL A 217 -31.37 2.57 -3.39
CA VAL A 217 -31.60 2.46 -1.94
C VAL A 217 -30.27 2.34 -1.20
N ALA A 218 -29.36 1.49 -1.69
CA ALA A 218 -28.04 1.35 -1.09
C ALA A 218 -27.17 2.61 -1.29
N ALA A 219 -27.30 3.30 -2.42
CA ALA A 219 -26.63 4.58 -2.64
C ALA A 219 -27.08 5.65 -1.63
N ALA A 220 -28.39 5.74 -1.36
CA ALA A 220 -28.93 6.64 -0.34
C ALA A 220 -28.44 6.28 1.07
N ALA A 221 -28.42 4.99 1.42
CA ALA A 221 -27.87 4.53 2.70
C ALA A 221 -26.39 4.87 2.84
N ALA A 222 -25.57 4.59 1.82
CA ALA A 222 -24.15 4.93 1.82
C ALA A 222 -23.91 6.45 1.96
N LEU A 223 -24.73 7.29 1.32
CA LEU A 223 -24.67 8.75 1.48
C LEU A 223 -24.96 9.19 2.92
N GLN A 224 -25.98 8.63 3.56
CA GLN A 224 -26.30 8.91 4.96
C GLN A 224 -25.14 8.52 5.89
N MET A 225 -24.48 7.38 5.62
CA MET A 225 -23.30 6.97 6.38
C MET A 225 -22.11 7.91 6.15
N ILE A 226 -21.85 8.33 4.91
CA ILE A 226 -20.78 9.30 4.60
C ILE A 226 -21.04 10.66 5.28
N GLU A 227 -22.29 11.10 5.31
CA GLU A 227 -22.68 12.32 6.01
C GLU A 227 -22.50 12.17 7.53
N LEU A 228 -22.88 11.02 8.10
CA LEU A 228 -22.65 10.71 9.50
C LEU A 228 -21.14 10.70 9.85
N ASP A 229 -20.30 10.03 9.05
CA ASP A 229 -18.83 10.05 9.17
C ASP A 229 -18.30 11.49 9.23
N HIS A 230 -18.73 12.34 8.29
CA HIS A 230 -18.31 13.74 8.22
C HIS A 230 -18.69 14.52 9.49
N ARG A 231 -19.93 14.38 9.95
CA ARG A 231 -20.42 15.05 11.16
C ARG A 231 -19.69 14.56 12.41
N LEU A 232 -19.51 13.25 12.56
CA LEU A 232 -18.80 12.65 13.70
C LEU A 232 -17.34 13.10 13.74
N ARG A 233 -16.61 13.04 12.62
CA ARG A 233 -15.23 13.54 12.53
C ARG A 233 -15.11 15.00 12.95
N GLY A 234 -16.01 15.86 12.44
CA GLY A 234 -16.03 17.27 12.80
C GLY A 234 -16.34 17.51 14.28
N ALA A 235 -17.29 16.76 14.85
CA ALA A 235 -17.64 16.86 16.26
C ALA A 235 -16.49 16.38 17.18
N ILE A 236 -15.88 15.22 16.86
CA ILE A 236 -14.76 14.66 17.61
C ILE A 236 -13.57 15.62 17.58
N SER A 237 -13.21 16.12 16.40
CA SER A 237 -12.10 17.06 16.24
C SER A 237 -12.32 18.33 17.07
N ARG A 238 -13.49 18.97 16.96
CA ARG A 238 -13.80 20.20 17.73
C ARG A 238 -13.86 19.97 19.23
N ARG A 239 -14.33 18.79 19.68
CA ARG A 239 -14.53 18.50 21.10
C ARG A 239 -13.27 18.05 21.81
N TYR A 240 -12.45 17.23 21.16
CA TYR A 240 -11.30 16.55 21.77
C TYR A 240 -9.95 16.99 21.20
N GLY A 241 -9.93 17.82 20.14
CA GLY A 241 -8.70 18.38 19.58
C GLY A 241 -7.92 17.44 18.66
N TYR A 242 -8.45 16.26 18.31
CA TYR A 242 -7.80 15.38 17.36
C TYR A 242 -7.81 15.99 15.95
N ASP A 243 -6.63 16.03 15.33
CA ASP A 243 -6.46 16.45 13.94
C ASP A 243 -6.84 15.34 12.94
N ALA A 244 -6.83 15.65 11.64
CA ALA A 244 -7.25 14.69 10.63
C ALA A 244 -6.38 13.42 10.58
N PRO A 245 -5.03 13.49 10.63
CA PRO A 245 -4.20 12.29 10.72
C PRO A 245 -4.48 11.44 11.96
N ALA A 246 -4.67 12.05 13.13
CA ALA A 246 -5.02 11.34 14.35
C ALA A 246 -6.37 10.63 14.23
N LEU A 247 -7.40 11.31 13.69
CA LEU A 247 -8.70 10.70 13.45
C LEU A 247 -8.62 9.48 12.52
N GLU A 248 -7.78 9.51 11.50
CA GLU A 248 -7.61 8.36 10.62
C GLU A 248 -6.91 7.16 11.28
N LEU A 249 -6.14 7.39 12.33
CA LEU A 249 -5.60 6.33 13.18
C LEU A 249 -6.65 5.83 14.18
N ILE A 250 -7.46 6.71 14.78
CA ILE A 250 -8.42 6.35 15.83
C ILE A 250 -9.69 5.68 15.26
N ILE A 251 -10.31 6.31 14.26
CA ILE A 251 -11.61 5.90 13.70
C ILE A 251 -11.52 5.45 12.24
N GLY A 252 -10.30 5.23 11.75
CA GLY A 252 -10.05 4.79 10.38
C GLY A 252 -10.24 5.88 9.33
N ARG A 253 -10.04 5.52 8.06
CA ARG A 253 -10.13 6.42 6.91
C ARG A 253 -11.53 7.04 6.78
N ALA A 254 -11.61 8.27 6.29
CA ALA A 254 -12.89 8.93 6.02
C ALA A 254 -13.77 8.08 5.08
N ALA A 255 -15.07 7.99 5.35
CA ALA A 255 -16.01 7.18 4.56
C ALA A 255 -16.01 7.59 3.08
N GLN A 256 -15.76 8.86 2.76
CA GLN A 256 -15.55 9.33 1.39
C GLN A 256 -14.31 8.74 0.71
N VAL A 257 -13.23 8.48 1.46
CA VAL A 257 -12.02 7.81 0.97
C VAL A 257 -12.30 6.34 0.75
N VAL A 258 -13.07 5.71 1.64
CA VAL A 258 -13.55 4.33 1.46
C VAL A 258 -14.41 4.24 0.20
N ALA A 259 -15.37 5.15 -0.01
CA ALA A 259 -16.19 5.20 -1.22
C ALA A 259 -15.34 5.26 -2.52
N ARG A 260 -14.29 6.11 -2.53
CA ARG A 260 -13.34 6.19 -3.66
C ARG A 260 -12.63 4.87 -3.93
N ALA A 261 -12.27 4.12 -2.90
CA ALA A 261 -11.68 2.79 -3.05
C ALA A 261 -12.66 1.76 -3.66
N HIS A 262 -13.97 2.01 -3.57
CA HIS A 262 -15.01 1.23 -4.28
C HIS A 262 -15.22 1.71 -5.72
N GLY A 263 -14.57 2.80 -6.16
CA GLY A 263 -14.81 3.43 -7.45
C GLY A 263 -16.05 4.32 -7.46
N LEU A 264 -16.43 4.87 -6.29
CA LEU A 264 -17.52 5.82 -6.14
C LEU A 264 -16.98 7.16 -5.62
N ALA A 265 -17.52 8.26 -6.10
CA ALA A 265 -17.21 9.59 -5.59
C ALA A 265 -18.48 10.33 -5.19
N LEU A 266 -18.34 11.22 -4.21
CA LEU A 266 -19.40 12.16 -3.88
C LEU A 266 -19.45 13.24 -4.96
N GLY A 267 -20.63 13.45 -5.53
CA GLY A 267 -20.94 14.51 -6.48
C GLY A 267 -22.25 15.18 -6.14
N LEU A 268 -22.68 16.12 -6.98
CA LEU A 268 -23.96 16.80 -6.86
C LEU A 268 -24.82 16.49 -8.09
N ASP A 269 -26.12 16.28 -7.87
CA ASP A 269 -27.08 16.20 -8.96
C ASP A 269 -27.40 17.60 -9.55
N ARG A 270 -28.24 17.63 -10.58
CA ARG A 270 -28.63 18.91 -11.24
C ARG A 270 -29.36 19.89 -10.31
N LEU A 271 -29.85 19.42 -9.17
CA LEU A 271 -30.54 20.22 -8.16
C LEU A 271 -29.62 20.54 -6.97
N GLY A 272 -28.31 20.26 -7.08
CA GLY A 272 -27.34 20.50 -6.01
C GLY A 272 -27.42 19.52 -4.85
N ARG A 273 -28.12 18.38 -5.01
CA ARG A 273 -28.24 17.37 -3.95
C ARG A 273 -27.08 16.37 -4.01
N PRO A 274 -26.51 15.97 -2.86
CA PRO A 274 -25.44 14.97 -2.82
C PRO A 274 -25.86 13.65 -3.48
N ARG A 275 -24.99 13.09 -4.31
CA ARG A 275 -25.15 11.77 -4.91
C ARG A 275 -23.82 11.02 -4.99
N LEU A 276 -23.88 9.68 -5.06
CA LEU A 276 -22.72 8.87 -5.39
C LEU A 276 -22.64 8.67 -6.90
N GLU A 277 -21.47 8.94 -7.47
CA GLU A 277 -21.17 8.80 -8.88
C GLU A 277 -20.10 7.73 -9.08
N ARG A 278 -20.21 6.94 -10.15
CA ARG A 278 -19.15 6.01 -10.51
C ARG A 278 -17.94 6.78 -11.05
N LEU A 279 -16.77 6.50 -10.49
CA LEU A 279 -15.50 6.93 -11.04
C LEU A 279 -15.26 6.17 -12.34
N HIS A 280 -15.26 6.90 -13.45
CA HIS A 280 -14.78 6.40 -14.73
C HIS A 280 -13.26 6.49 -14.69
N PHE A 281 -12.61 5.40 -14.28
CA PHE A 281 -11.20 5.26 -14.60
C PHE A 281 -11.13 5.02 -16.11
N GLY A 282 -10.62 6.01 -16.86
CA GLY A 282 -10.25 5.78 -18.25
C GLY A 282 -9.26 4.60 -18.33
N PRO A 283 -9.15 3.92 -19.49
CA PRO A 283 -8.16 2.87 -19.64
C PRO A 283 -6.78 3.45 -19.30
N ALA A 284 -6.12 2.81 -18.33
CA ALA A 284 -4.73 3.08 -17.98
C ALA A 284 -3.80 2.65 -19.11
#